data_AF-E1ZGR5-F1
#
_entry.id   AF-E1ZGR5-F1
#
_cell.length_a   1.000
_cell.length_b   1.000
_cell.length_c   1.000
_cell.angle_alpha   90.00
_cell.angle_beta   90.00
_cell.angle_gamma   90.00
#
_symmetry.space_group_name_H-M   'P 1'
#
loop_
_entity.id
_entity.type
_entity.pdbx_description
1 polymer ?
#
loop_
_entity_poly.entity_id
_entity_poly.type
_entity_poly.pdbx_seq_one_letter_code
_entity_poly.pdbx_strand_id
1 'polypeptide(L)'
;MPSLHLQAQGRPFTAARQQRRGASTPASARYGGGGGGGNYGGGSDPRLIIPGQDSGVRPAKLVVPGQGGGTAPKNLNGGLLDGPPPQQQQFRPPPGFMDMAGPGPGPEIDMSTEEMLSRLRSLTGHWYELAKFLPALQRAGYDGVAVEEATGLERKVQNVWSSAAPVRASIAASGQLSPEVLAHFDAEGEDLLYELRFLSVRQRAPAAAYIAERNLSPQECQVLARAVKEYERRGGRKEGFSDSPGDVLAYKHFRDAMECRRTADVEACAKRGLAVADTDGARSKLTSLLGEEQGGPAMVLPTAILTMLRMSRDELGVRPLAVAGELQVATGDQVLAAPKVSSEGVFGNFKIPPEGVDLEWVALPNWSVLTLAAHPVALTIRNCIDVPQIRAATSAKTEEELKRMKGQGILVADIAAEDIALQHDKYYLVEDASGRTQLMTGGDAAAVARVLGIVLFVCRPPSRDTPAATTSELMSV
;
A
#
# COMPACT_ATOMS: atom_id res chain seq x y z
N MET A 1 -38.57 0.26 61.22
CA MET A 1 -39.89 -0.17 60.68
C MET A 1 -39.70 -0.43 59.20
N PRO A 2 -40.12 -1.60 58.68
CA PRO A 2 -39.22 -2.47 57.93
C PRO A 2 -39.52 -2.53 56.42
N SER A 3 -38.48 -2.84 55.64
CA SER A 3 -38.59 -3.32 54.25
C SER A 3 -38.26 -4.81 54.25
N LEU A 4 -39.22 -5.62 53.82
CA LEU A 4 -39.14 -7.07 53.65
C LEU A 4 -39.41 -7.42 52.18
N HIS A 5 -38.70 -8.46 51.73
CA HIS A 5 -39.01 -9.39 50.63
C HIS A 5 -38.73 -8.89 49.20
N LEU A 6 -38.14 -9.67 48.28
CA LEU A 6 -38.27 -11.12 48.06
C LEU A 6 -37.06 -11.67 47.26
N GLN A 7 -36.69 -12.94 47.52
CA GLN A 7 -35.77 -13.78 46.74
C GLN A 7 -36.40 -14.31 45.44
N ALA A 8 -35.59 -14.58 44.39
CA ALA A 8 -35.69 -15.79 43.55
C ALA A 8 -34.45 -15.94 42.63
N GLN A 9 -33.60 -16.95 42.86
CA GLN A 9 -33.46 -18.20 42.09
C GLN A 9 -32.63 -18.09 40.79
N GLY A 10 -31.33 -18.36 40.89
CA GLY A 10 -30.47 -18.75 39.77
C GLY A 10 -30.46 -20.27 39.60
N ARG A 11 -30.79 -20.76 38.39
CA ARG A 11 -30.65 -22.16 37.99
C ARG A 11 -29.24 -22.42 37.43
N PRO A 12 -28.55 -23.52 37.80
CA PRO A 12 -27.32 -23.93 37.14
C PRO A 12 -27.60 -24.75 35.87
N PHE A 13 -26.97 -24.38 34.76
CA PHE A 13 -26.93 -25.17 33.53
C PHE A 13 -25.88 -26.29 33.69
N THR A 14 -26.35 -27.53 33.71
CA THR A 14 -25.54 -28.75 33.64
C THR A 14 -25.30 -29.12 32.18
N ALA A 15 -24.06 -29.09 31.72
CA ALA A 15 -23.66 -29.64 30.42
C ALA A 15 -23.12 -31.07 30.61
N ALA A 16 -23.89 -32.04 30.14
CA ALA A 16 -23.52 -33.45 30.14
C ALA A 16 -22.45 -33.74 29.08
N ARG A 17 -21.34 -34.30 29.55
CA ARG A 17 -20.21 -34.80 28.76
C ARG A 17 -20.53 -36.21 28.27
N GLN A 18 -20.78 -36.38 26.97
CA GLN A 18 -20.87 -37.71 26.36
C GLN A 18 -19.61 -37.99 25.53
N GLN A 19 -18.77 -38.87 26.09
CA GLN A 19 -17.68 -39.53 25.39
C GLN A 19 -18.24 -40.48 24.33
N ARG A 20 -17.74 -40.40 23.09
CA ARG A 20 -17.70 -41.55 22.20
C ARG A 20 -16.30 -41.72 21.61
N ARG A 21 -15.71 -42.86 21.95
CA ARG A 21 -14.57 -43.49 21.30
C ARG A 21 -14.99 -43.99 19.91
N GLY A 22 -14.07 -43.96 18.97
CA GLY A 22 -14.16 -44.66 17.69
C GLY A 22 -12.86 -44.49 16.91
N ALA A 23 -12.00 -45.50 17.00
CA ALA A 23 -10.76 -45.60 16.23
C ALA A 23 -11.05 -46.19 14.83
N SER A 24 -10.37 -45.69 13.81
CA SER A 24 -9.91 -46.50 12.66
C SER A 24 -8.85 -45.75 11.86
N THR A 25 -7.73 -46.44 11.62
CA THR A 25 -6.66 -46.10 10.68
C THR A 25 -6.74 -47.09 9.50
N PRO A 26 -5.88 -46.99 8.46
CA PRO A 26 -6.09 -46.26 7.21
C PRO A 26 -6.32 -47.21 6.00
N ALA A 27 -6.70 -46.64 4.85
CA ALA A 27 -6.61 -47.34 3.57
C ALA A 27 -5.85 -46.49 2.54
N SER A 28 -4.90 -47.17 1.90
CA SER A 28 -3.95 -46.76 0.89
C SER A 28 -4.56 -46.37 -0.46
N ALA A 29 -3.93 -45.44 -1.17
CA ALA A 29 -3.85 -45.49 -2.63
C ALA A 29 -2.49 -44.96 -3.10
N ARG A 30 -1.68 -45.88 -3.65
CA ARG A 30 -0.49 -45.65 -4.48
C ARG A 30 -0.94 -45.63 -5.94
N TYR A 31 -0.42 -44.67 -6.71
CA TYR A 31 -0.07 -44.76 -8.15
C TYR A 31 1.00 -43.64 -8.32
N GLY A 32 2.28 -43.90 -8.60
CA GLY A 32 2.84 -44.44 -9.85
C GLY A 32 2.72 -43.36 -10.95
N GLY A 33 3.74 -42.75 -11.55
CA GLY A 33 5.15 -43.09 -11.76
C GLY A 33 5.47 -42.88 -13.26
N GLY A 34 6.52 -42.12 -13.58
CA GLY A 34 7.09 -41.95 -14.93
C GLY A 34 7.12 -40.48 -15.41
N GLY A 35 8.20 -39.86 -15.89
CA GLY A 35 9.53 -40.34 -16.25
C GLY A 35 9.84 -40.06 -17.74
N GLY A 36 10.85 -39.23 -18.03
CA GLY A 36 11.47 -38.98 -19.35
C GLY A 36 11.10 -37.63 -19.95
N GLY A 37 12.00 -36.70 -20.33
CA GLY A 37 13.41 -36.80 -20.73
C GLY A 37 13.52 -36.58 -22.25
N GLY A 38 14.27 -35.57 -22.73
CA GLY A 38 14.67 -35.53 -24.15
C GLY A 38 14.86 -34.15 -24.79
N ASN A 39 16.10 -33.69 -24.71
CA ASN A 39 16.77 -32.58 -25.40
C ASN A 39 16.87 -32.73 -26.93
N TYR A 40 16.67 -31.64 -27.70
CA TYR A 40 17.28 -31.27 -29.01
C TYR A 40 16.99 -29.75 -29.19
N GLY A 41 17.86 -28.82 -29.59
CA GLY A 41 19.12 -28.89 -30.32
C GLY A 41 19.06 -27.95 -31.53
N GLY A 42 19.69 -26.78 -31.44
CA GLY A 42 20.43 -26.12 -32.54
C GLY A 42 19.68 -25.40 -33.69
N GLY A 43 19.75 -24.06 -33.64
CA GLY A 43 20.38 -23.21 -34.68
C GLY A 43 19.76 -23.08 -36.08
N SER A 44 19.44 -21.84 -36.48
CA SER A 44 20.00 -21.18 -37.67
C SER A 44 19.34 -19.83 -37.96
N ASP A 45 20.17 -18.79 -38.11
CA ASP A 45 19.84 -17.49 -38.72
C ASP A 45 19.33 -17.63 -40.16
N PRO A 46 18.59 -16.62 -40.65
CA PRO A 46 18.70 -16.21 -42.04
C PRO A 46 19.09 -14.73 -42.18
N ARG A 47 20.34 -14.55 -42.59
CA ARG A 47 20.81 -13.81 -43.77
C ARG A 47 20.11 -12.49 -44.14
N LEU A 48 20.90 -11.44 -43.92
CA LEU A 48 20.91 -10.13 -44.56
C LEU A 48 21.00 -10.25 -46.11
N ILE A 49 20.13 -9.55 -46.84
CA ILE A 49 20.22 -9.33 -48.28
C ILE A 49 20.41 -7.83 -48.51
N ILE A 50 21.50 -7.44 -49.18
CA ILE A 50 21.77 -6.07 -49.65
C ILE A 50 21.88 -6.10 -51.17
N PRO A 51 21.15 -5.22 -51.87
CA PRO A 51 21.55 -4.76 -53.20
C PRO A 51 21.67 -3.22 -53.30
N GLY A 52 22.80 -2.74 -53.84
CA GLY A 52 22.88 -1.48 -54.60
C GLY A 52 23.53 -0.27 -53.90
N GLN A 53 24.85 -0.09 -54.11
CA GLN A 53 25.52 1.21 -54.07
C GLN A 53 25.18 1.98 -55.36
N ASP A 54 24.81 3.26 -55.29
CA ASP A 54 25.77 4.33 -55.59
C ASP A 54 25.26 5.76 -55.33
N SER A 55 26.22 6.59 -54.91
CA SER A 55 26.33 8.05 -55.03
C SER A 55 25.22 8.99 -54.52
N GLY A 56 25.54 9.65 -53.39
CA GLY A 56 25.61 11.12 -53.34
C GLY A 56 24.32 11.90 -53.01
N VAL A 57 24.48 12.82 -52.06
CA VAL A 57 23.53 13.87 -51.62
C VAL A 57 22.67 13.47 -50.41
N ARG A 58 22.93 14.15 -49.28
CA ARG A 58 22.27 14.01 -47.98
C ARG A 58 20.76 14.29 -48.08
N PRO A 59 19.90 13.50 -47.40
CA PRO A 59 18.63 14.03 -46.97
C PRO A 59 18.23 13.66 -45.54
N ALA A 60 17.16 14.31 -45.12
CA ALA A 60 16.62 14.46 -43.79
C ALA A 60 16.00 13.19 -43.16
N LYS A 61 15.93 13.23 -41.82
CA LYS A 61 14.85 12.79 -40.92
C LYS A 61 13.98 11.61 -41.37
N LEU A 62 14.14 10.48 -40.67
CA LEU A 62 13.12 9.43 -40.55
C LEU A 62 12.58 9.42 -39.11
N VAL A 63 11.27 9.60 -38.99
CA VAL A 63 10.50 9.48 -37.74
C VAL A 63 9.77 8.13 -37.76
N VAL A 64 9.44 7.62 -36.57
CA VAL A 64 8.29 6.78 -36.15
C VAL A 64 8.76 5.51 -35.40
N PRO A 65 8.09 5.02 -34.33
CA PRO A 65 7.09 5.62 -33.41
C PRO A 65 7.44 5.51 -31.91
N GLY A 66 6.97 6.48 -31.11
CA GLY A 66 6.69 6.25 -29.68
C GLY A 66 7.54 7.00 -28.65
N GLN A 67 7.52 8.34 -28.68
CA GLN A 67 7.51 9.18 -27.45
C GLN A 67 7.36 10.65 -27.85
N GLY A 68 6.12 11.05 -28.14
CA GLY A 68 5.77 12.47 -28.21
C GLY A 68 5.59 13.01 -26.79
N GLY A 69 6.28 14.09 -26.47
CA GLY A 69 6.01 14.89 -25.28
C GLY A 69 4.70 15.67 -25.42
N GLY A 70 3.93 15.74 -24.32
CA GLY A 70 2.93 16.78 -24.09
C GLY A 70 3.40 17.59 -22.88
N THR A 71 3.90 18.81 -23.08
CA THR A 71 3.13 20.06 -23.04
C THR A 71 2.32 20.22 -21.75
N ALA A 72 2.90 21.05 -20.86
CA ALA A 72 2.23 21.66 -19.74
C ALA A 72 0.90 22.32 -20.15
N PRO A 73 -0.18 22.20 -19.36
CA PRO A 73 -1.40 22.94 -19.63
C PRO A 73 -1.21 24.42 -19.29
N LYS A 74 -1.61 25.27 -20.24
CA LYS A 74 -1.74 26.72 -20.09
C LYS A 74 -2.82 27.03 -19.05
N ASN A 75 -2.48 27.85 -18.06
CA ASN A 75 -3.48 28.57 -17.26
C ASN A 75 -4.02 29.75 -18.08
N LEU A 76 -5.34 29.78 -18.25
CA LEU A 76 -6.11 30.98 -18.61
C LEU A 76 -7.25 31.14 -17.59
N ASN A 77 -7.32 32.35 -17.05
CA ASN A 77 -8.12 32.81 -15.92
C ASN A 77 -9.63 32.53 -15.96
N GLY A 78 -10.21 32.36 -14.76
CA GLY A 78 -11.41 33.12 -14.36
C GLY A 78 -12.45 32.37 -13.51
N GLY A 79 -12.53 32.67 -12.21
CA GLY A 79 -13.79 32.55 -11.44
C GLY A 79 -13.77 31.73 -10.14
N LEU A 80 -13.61 32.44 -9.02
CA LEU A 80 -13.89 32.12 -7.60
C LEU A 80 -14.41 30.72 -7.24
N LEU A 81 -13.69 29.99 -6.38
CA LEU A 81 -14.22 29.34 -5.16
C LEU A 81 -13.06 29.06 -4.17
N ASP A 82 -13.27 29.44 -2.91
CA ASP A 82 -12.32 29.42 -1.80
C ASP A 82 -12.28 28.02 -1.14
N GLY A 83 -11.10 27.40 -1.06
CA GLY A 83 -10.89 26.10 -0.41
C GLY A 83 -9.41 25.72 -0.39
N PRO A 84 -8.87 25.15 0.70
CA PRO A 84 -7.46 24.85 0.80
C PRO A 84 -7.08 23.69 -0.15
N PRO A 85 -5.94 23.78 -0.86
CA PRO A 85 -5.58 22.79 -1.87
C PRO A 85 -5.24 21.44 -1.24
N PRO A 86 -5.45 20.32 -1.97
CA PRO A 86 -5.09 19.00 -1.49
C PRO A 86 -3.57 18.94 -1.27
N GLN A 87 -3.17 18.54 -0.07
CA GLN A 87 -1.77 18.35 0.30
C GLN A 87 -1.14 17.29 -0.62
N GLN A 88 -0.45 17.75 -1.67
CA GLN A 88 0.54 16.95 -2.36
C GLN A 88 1.50 16.44 -1.29
N GLN A 89 1.68 15.11 -1.25
CA GLN A 89 2.59 14.45 -0.32
C GLN A 89 3.97 15.06 -0.51
N GLN A 90 4.31 16.02 0.36
CA GLN A 90 5.62 16.62 0.43
C GLN A 90 6.60 15.47 0.62
N PHE A 91 7.42 15.23 -0.40
CA PHE A 91 8.61 14.42 -0.29
C PHE A 91 9.39 14.94 0.92
N ARG A 92 9.33 14.21 2.04
CA ARG A 92 10.18 14.46 3.19
C ARG A 92 11.50 13.78 2.89
N PRO A 93 12.56 14.52 2.54
CA PRO A 93 13.85 13.90 2.39
C PRO A 93 14.27 13.28 3.75
N PRO A 94 15.14 12.27 3.75
CA PRO A 94 15.58 11.59 4.98
C PRO A 94 16.01 12.60 6.06
N PRO A 95 15.72 12.36 7.34
CA PRO A 95 16.17 13.22 8.43
C PRO A 95 17.68 13.44 8.35
N GLY A 96 18.11 14.70 8.25
CA GLY A 96 19.51 15.12 8.03
C GLY A 96 19.85 15.59 6.60
N PHE A 97 18.94 15.44 5.62
CA PHE A 97 19.15 15.95 4.26
C PHE A 97 19.04 17.49 4.19
N MET A 98 18.22 18.11 5.05
CA MET A 98 18.08 19.56 5.14
C MET A 98 19.13 20.24 6.02
N ASP A 99 19.91 19.47 6.80
CA ASP A 99 21.07 19.99 7.53
C ASP A 99 22.31 20.14 6.62
N MET A 100 22.24 19.58 5.40
CA MET A 100 23.15 19.92 4.33
C MET A 100 22.58 21.16 3.64
N ALA A 101 23.07 22.33 4.06
CA ALA A 101 22.98 23.51 3.21
C ALA A 101 23.34 23.09 1.76
N GLY A 102 22.48 23.41 0.79
CA GLY A 102 22.84 23.30 -0.64
C GLY A 102 24.23 23.92 -0.85
N PRO A 103 25.03 23.43 -1.81
CA PRO A 103 26.49 23.47 -1.78
C PRO A 103 26.99 24.86 -1.41
N GLY A 104 27.17 25.09 -0.11
CA GLY A 104 27.92 26.21 0.39
C GLY A 104 29.36 26.01 -0.07
N PRO A 105 30.16 27.08 -0.12
CA PRO A 105 31.56 26.94 -0.44
C PRO A 105 32.17 25.98 0.59
N GLY A 106 32.38 24.73 0.19
CA GLY A 106 33.29 23.85 0.88
C GLY A 106 34.65 24.53 0.93
N PRO A 107 35.53 24.15 1.87
CA PRO A 107 36.85 24.76 1.99
C PRO A 107 37.48 24.85 0.60
N GLU A 108 37.82 26.06 0.17
CA GLU A 108 38.49 26.27 -1.11
C GLU A 108 39.80 25.49 -1.03
N ILE A 109 39.89 24.42 -1.81
CA ILE A 109 41.10 23.64 -1.93
C ILE A 109 42.02 24.49 -2.80
N ASP A 110 43.02 25.11 -2.17
CA ASP A 110 44.06 25.89 -2.84
C ASP A 110 45.01 24.94 -3.58
N MET A 111 44.50 24.35 -4.66
CA MET A 111 45.19 23.38 -5.50
C MET A 111 44.61 23.43 -6.91
N SER A 112 45.46 23.34 -7.92
CA SER A 112 45.01 23.31 -9.33
C SER A 112 44.26 22.01 -9.64
N THR A 113 43.41 22.04 -10.68
CA THR A 113 42.68 20.86 -11.16
C THR A 113 43.63 19.74 -11.60
N GLU A 114 44.75 20.08 -12.22
CA GLU A 114 45.76 19.13 -12.66
C GLU A 114 46.47 18.43 -11.50
N GLU A 115 46.80 19.18 -10.43
CA GLU A 115 47.35 18.61 -9.20
C GLU A 115 46.35 17.68 -8.48
N MET A 116 45.06 18.05 -8.42
CA MET A 116 44.01 17.21 -7.86
C MET A 116 43.89 15.88 -8.62
N LEU A 117 43.86 15.92 -9.96
CA LEU A 117 43.82 14.73 -10.82
C LEU A 117 45.09 13.88 -10.67
N SER A 118 46.25 14.53 -10.57
CA SER A 118 47.54 13.84 -10.35
C SER A 118 47.55 13.06 -9.04
N ARG A 119 47.07 13.65 -7.94
CA ARG A 119 46.96 12.97 -6.62
C ARG A 119 45.94 11.83 -6.62
N LEU A 120 44.82 11.99 -7.31
CA LEU A 120 43.84 10.90 -7.48
C LEU A 120 44.44 9.74 -8.28
N ARG A 121 45.20 10.03 -9.34
CA ARG A 121 45.86 9.03 -10.16
C ARG A 121 46.94 8.26 -9.39
N SER A 122 47.71 8.97 -8.55
CA SER A 122 48.76 8.35 -7.73
C SER A 122 48.25 7.79 -6.40
N LEU A 123 46.95 7.92 -6.10
CA LEU A 123 46.31 7.55 -4.84
C LEU A 123 47.12 7.97 -3.60
N THR A 124 47.70 9.17 -3.65
CA THR A 124 48.64 9.63 -2.61
C THR A 124 47.91 10.35 -1.48
N GLY A 125 47.68 9.62 -0.39
CA GLY A 125 47.00 10.10 0.82
C GLY A 125 45.90 9.13 1.25
N HIS A 126 45.16 9.46 2.30
CA HIS A 126 44.02 8.63 2.69
C HIS A 126 42.81 8.86 1.77
N TRP A 127 42.00 7.82 1.59
CA TRP A 127 40.81 7.87 0.73
C TRP A 127 39.89 9.05 1.05
N TYR A 128 39.72 9.40 2.33
CA TYR A 128 38.85 10.49 2.79
C TYR A 128 39.45 11.89 2.54
N GLU A 129 40.76 11.99 2.34
CA GLU A 129 41.43 13.24 1.94
C GLU A 129 41.28 13.44 0.44
N LEU A 130 41.52 12.37 -0.33
CA LEU A 130 41.35 12.33 -1.77
C LEU A 130 39.89 12.57 -2.19
N ALA A 131 38.93 12.04 -1.43
CA ALA A 131 37.49 12.24 -1.67
C ALA A 131 37.08 13.73 -1.72
N LYS A 132 37.81 14.63 -1.03
CA LYS A 132 37.53 16.08 -1.03
C LYS A 132 37.76 16.71 -2.40
N PHE A 133 38.57 16.09 -3.26
CA PHE A 133 38.82 16.56 -4.62
C PHE A 133 37.62 16.32 -5.55
N LEU A 134 36.78 15.30 -5.30
CA LEU A 134 35.68 14.94 -6.21
C LEU A 134 34.64 16.07 -6.35
N PRO A 135 34.13 16.70 -5.28
CA PRO A 135 33.23 17.85 -5.41
C PRO A 135 33.91 19.09 -6.00
N ALA A 136 35.23 19.26 -5.82
CA ALA A 136 35.98 20.38 -6.38
C ALA A 136 36.17 20.23 -7.90
N LEU A 137 36.52 19.03 -8.35
CA LEU A 137 36.61 18.67 -9.76
C LEU A 137 35.26 18.76 -10.47
N GLN A 138 34.17 18.34 -9.81
CA GLN A 138 32.82 18.51 -10.35
C GLN A 138 32.45 19.97 -10.59
N ARG A 139 32.79 20.88 -9.66
CA ARG A 139 32.60 22.32 -9.84
C ARG A 139 33.47 22.90 -10.96
N ALA A 140 34.63 22.30 -11.22
CA ALA A 140 35.51 22.65 -12.33
C ALA A 140 35.10 22.03 -13.68
N GLY A 141 33.98 21.29 -13.73
CA GLY A 141 33.43 20.72 -14.96
C GLY A 141 33.84 19.28 -15.27
N TYR A 142 34.56 18.61 -14.37
CA TYR A 142 34.89 17.19 -14.50
C TYR A 142 33.77 16.33 -13.91
N ASP A 143 33.02 15.63 -14.75
CA ASP A 143 32.06 14.63 -14.29
C ASP A 143 32.76 13.31 -13.90
N GLY A 144 32.00 12.37 -13.35
CA GLY A 144 32.57 11.11 -12.87
C GLY A 144 33.22 10.26 -13.96
N VAL A 145 32.79 10.42 -15.23
CA VAL A 145 33.39 9.74 -16.40
C VAL A 145 34.74 10.37 -16.70
N ALA A 146 34.81 11.70 -16.78
CA ALA A 146 36.05 12.43 -17.01
C ALA A 146 37.10 12.16 -15.93
N VAL A 147 36.69 12.05 -14.65
CA VAL A 147 37.58 11.69 -13.54
C VAL A 147 38.10 10.26 -13.68
N GLU A 148 37.24 9.30 -14.03
CA GLU A 148 37.63 7.91 -14.25
C GLU A 148 38.63 7.79 -15.42
N GLU A 149 38.36 8.46 -16.55
CA GLU A 149 39.27 8.48 -17.70
C GLU A 149 40.62 9.12 -17.38
N ALA A 150 40.63 10.20 -16.59
CA ALA A 150 41.85 10.92 -16.25
C ALA A 150 42.69 10.27 -15.14
N THR A 151 42.10 9.47 -14.26
CA THR A 151 42.73 8.97 -13.03
C THR A 151 42.72 7.46 -12.87
N GLY A 152 41.83 6.75 -13.58
CA GLY A 152 41.57 5.31 -13.37
C GLY A 152 40.68 5.02 -12.15
N LEU A 153 40.23 6.03 -11.41
CA LEU A 153 39.36 5.84 -10.25
C LEU A 153 37.93 5.53 -10.71
N GLU A 154 37.49 4.29 -10.53
CA GLU A 154 36.17 3.85 -10.97
C GLU A 154 35.04 4.71 -10.39
N ARG A 155 33.98 4.97 -11.18
CA ARG A 155 32.80 5.73 -10.71
C ARG A 155 32.15 5.13 -9.47
N LYS A 156 32.19 3.80 -9.32
CA LYS A 156 31.66 3.12 -8.13
C LYS A 156 32.42 3.55 -6.87
N VAL A 157 33.75 3.57 -6.94
CA VAL A 157 34.63 3.99 -5.83
C VAL A 157 34.44 5.48 -5.55
N GLN A 158 34.35 6.32 -6.60
CA GLN A 158 34.06 7.76 -6.45
C GLN A 158 32.76 8.00 -5.67
N ASN A 159 31.70 7.23 -5.95
CA ASN A 159 30.43 7.34 -5.24
C ASN A 159 30.52 6.89 -3.76
N VAL A 160 31.25 5.80 -3.50
CA VAL A 160 31.51 5.33 -2.12
C VAL A 160 32.25 6.41 -1.33
N TRP A 161 33.37 6.91 -1.87
CA TRP A 161 34.19 7.94 -1.24
C TRP A 161 33.41 9.24 -1.00
N SER A 162 32.63 9.69 -1.98
CA SER A 162 31.80 10.90 -1.88
C SER A 162 30.76 10.82 -0.75
N SER A 163 30.27 9.61 -0.45
CA SER A 163 29.28 9.38 0.60
C SER A 163 29.91 9.07 1.96
N ALA A 164 31.01 8.32 1.98
CA ALA A 164 31.68 7.87 3.20
C ALA A 164 32.56 8.96 3.84
N ALA A 165 33.19 9.83 3.05
CA ALA A 165 34.07 10.87 3.60
C ALA A 165 33.33 11.88 4.50
N PRO A 166 32.11 12.36 4.15
CA PRO A 166 31.29 13.15 5.06
C PRO A 166 30.88 12.39 6.33
N VAL A 167 30.68 11.06 6.26
CA VAL A 167 30.39 10.23 7.44
C VAL A 167 31.60 10.24 8.38
N ARG A 168 32.80 9.95 7.87
CA ARG A 168 34.05 10.00 8.66
C ARG A 168 34.26 11.38 9.28
N ALA A 169 34.07 12.45 8.50
CA ALA A 169 34.18 13.82 9.00
C ALA A 169 33.19 14.11 10.12
N SER A 170 31.94 13.64 10.00
CA SER A 170 30.92 13.82 11.06
C SER A 170 31.23 13.03 12.34
N ILE A 171 31.87 11.87 12.23
CA ILE A 171 32.35 11.08 13.37
C ILE A 171 33.52 11.79 14.05
N ALA A 172 34.50 12.27 13.28
CA ALA A 172 35.64 13.02 13.81
C ALA A 172 35.18 14.31 14.53
N ALA A 173 34.22 15.03 13.94
CA ALA A 173 33.67 16.25 14.50
C ALA A 173 32.85 16.03 15.78
N SER A 174 32.32 14.83 16.03
CA SER A 174 31.56 14.56 17.27
C SER A 174 32.46 14.53 18.51
N GLY A 175 33.76 14.27 18.34
CA GLY A 175 34.73 14.14 19.44
C GLY A 175 34.48 12.94 20.36
N GLN A 176 33.58 12.03 20.00
CA GLN A 176 33.19 10.89 20.85
C GLN A 176 34.12 9.68 20.72
N LEU A 177 34.90 9.59 19.64
CA LEU A 177 35.82 8.49 19.38
C LEU A 177 37.26 8.92 19.62
N SER A 178 38.08 8.00 20.14
CA SER A 178 39.52 8.23 20.25
C SER A 178 40.16 8.29 18.85
N PRO A 179 41.28 9.02 18.69
CA PRO A 179 42.00 9.06 17.42
C PRO A 179 42.42 7.67 16.91
N GLU A 180 42.71 6.75 17.82
CA GLU A 180 43.07 5.36 17.50
C GLU A 180 41.90 4.59 16.85
N VAL A 181 40.68 4.73 17.39
CA VAL A 181 39.49 4.10 16.80
C VAL A 181 39.14 4.74 15.46
N LEU A 182 39.36 6.04 15.30
CA LEU A 182 39.15 6.70 14.01
C LEU A 182 40.15 6.22 12.95
N ALA A 183 41.41 5.98 13.34
CA ALA A 183 42.46 5.48 12.46
C ALA A 183 42.18 4.08 11.90
N HIS A 184 41.32 3.29 12.56
CA HIS A 184 40.81 2.02 12.02
C HIS A 184 40.21 2.17 10.62
N PHE A 185 39.60 3.33 10.31
CA PHE A 185 38.93 3.57 9.04
C PHE A 185 39.82 4.22 7.96
N ASP A 186 41.12 4.39 8.22
CA ASP A 186 42.00 5.21 7.36
C ASP A 186 42.60 4.46 6.17
N ALA A 187 42.70 3.13 6.26
CA ALA A 187 43.24 2.28 5.19
C ALA A 187 42.16 1.70 4.27
N GLU A 188 41.15 1.03 4.83
CA GLU A 188 40.08 0.33 4.08
C GLU A 188 38.71 0.50 4.77
N GLY A 189 38.41 1.71 5.24
CA GLY A 189 37.20 2.01 6.01
C GLY A 189 36.02 2.56 5.20
N GLU A 190 36.21 2.85 3.91
CA GLU A 190 35.23 3.53 3.08
C GLU A 190 33.94 2.71 2.91
N ASP A 191 34.04 1.40 2.69
CA ASP A 191 32.90 0.51 2.51
C ASP A 191 32.12 0.30 3.82
N LEU A 192 32.83 0.31 4.96
CA LEU A 192 32.21 0.23 6.30
C LEU A 192 31.42 1.50 6.61
N LEU A 193 32.04 2.67 6.39
CA LEU A 193 31.43 3.96 6.67
C LEU A 193 30.34 4.33 5.65
N TYR A 194 30.43 3.83 4.42
CA TYR A 194 29.41 4.02 3.39
C TYR A 194 28.04 3.48 3.83
N GLU A 195 27.99 2.35 4.54
CA GLU A 195 26.74 1.79 5.04
C GLU A 195 26.07 2.66 6.11
N LEU A 196 26.83 3.53 6.80
CA LEU A 196 26.32 4.44 7.82
C LEU A 196 25.74 5.75 7.24
N ARG A 197 25.76 5.96 5.91
CA ARG A 197 25.38 7.24 5.28
C ARG A 197 23.98 7.75 5.64
N PHE A 198 23.03 6.85 5.91
CA PHE A 198 21.65 7.20 6.26
C PHE A 198 21.41 7.36 7.77
N LEU A 199 22.41 7.11 8.60
CA LEU A 199 22.34 7.35 10.04
C LEU A 199 22.51 8.84 10.33
N SER A 200 21.87 9.30 11.40
CA SER A 200 22.05 10.66 11.91
C SER A 200 23.46 10.84 12.52
N VAL A 201 23.93 12.09 12.61
CA VAL A 201 25.25 12.40 13.18
C VAL A 201 25.42 11.82 14.60
N ARG A 202 24.37 11.84 15.43
CA ARG A 202 24.39 11.27 16.78
C ARG A 202 24.56 9.74 16.82
N GLN A 203 24.14 9.03 15.78
CA GLN A 203 24.21 7.57 15.71
C GLN A 203 25.52 7.07 15.09
N ARG A 204 26.15 7.87 14.22
CA ARG A 204 27.34 7.47 13.46
C ARG A 204 28.53 7.13 14.35
N ALA A 205 28.80 7.95 15.36
CA ALA A 205 29.93 7.71 16.27
C ALA A 205 29.76 6.42 17.09
N PRO A 206 28.66 6.21 17.85
CA PRO A 206 28.44 4.94 18.54
C PRO A 206 28.48 3.72 17.61
N ALA A 207 27.88 3.81 16.42
CA ALA A 207 27.90 2.72 15.44
C ALA A 207 29.32 2.44 14.92
N ALA A 208 30.12 3.47 14.62
CA ALA A 208 31.50 3.32 14.18
C ALA A 208 32.40 2.73 15.26
N ALA A 209 32.22 3.13 16.53
CA ALA A 209 32.93 2.52 17.65
C ALA A 209 32.64 1.02 17.74
N TYR A 210 31.36 0.63 17.62
CA TYR A 210 30.95 -0.78 17.62
C TYR A 210 31.50 -1.57 16.43
N ILE A 211 31.53 -0.96 15.23
CA ILE A 211 32.12 -1.57 14.03
C ILE A 211 33.61 -1.89 14.25
N ALA A 212 34.36 -0.92 14.77
CA ALA A 212 35.79 -1.08 15.02
C ALA A 212 36.07 -2.10 16.15
N GLU A 213 35.27 -2.07 17.23
CA GLU A 213 35.41 -3.01 18.34
C GLU A 213 35.14 -4.47 17.92
N ARG A 214 34.14 -4.68 17.07
CA ARG A 214 33.71 -6.03 16.64
C ARG A 214 34.29 -6.47 15.30
N ASN A 215 35.12 -5.63 14.65
CA ASN A 215 35.68 -5.85 13.31
C ASN A 215 34.62 -6.32 12.31
N LEU A 216 33.51 -5.56 12.21
CA LEU A 216 32.39 -5.94 11.35
C LEU A 216 32.75 -5.86 9.86
N SER A 217 32.24 -6.83 9.09
CA SER A 217 32.27 -6.78 7.63
C SER A 217 31.32 -5.70 7.06
N PRO A 218 31.49 -5.28 5.79
CA PRO A 218 30.55 -4.35 5.14
C PRO A 218 29.09 -4.83 5.18
N GLN A 219 28.86 -6.14 5.02
CA GLN A 219 27.53 -6.73 5.09
C GLN A 219 26.93 -6.62 6.50
N GLU A 220 27.73 -6.83 7.54
CA GLU A 220 27.28 -6.66 8.93
C GLU A 220 27.05 -5.18 9.28
N CYS A 221 27.87 -4.27 8.75
CA CYS A 221 27.67 -2.82 8.88
C CYS A 221 26.33 -2.39 8.28
N GLN A 222 25.96 -2.95 7.12
CA GLN A 222 24.65 -2.71 6.51
C GLN A 222 23.50 -3.19 7.40
N VAL A 223 23.62 -4.39 7.98
CA VAL A 223 22.61 -4.93 8.89
C VAL A 223 22.48 -4.05 10.14
N LEU A 224 23.61 -3.61 10.71
CA LEU A 224 23.66 -2.70 11.85
C LEU A 224 22.98 -1.37 11.52
N ALA A 225 23.36 -0.72 10.41
CA ALA A 225 22.80 0.57 10.01
C ALA A 225 21.27 0.48 9.82
N ARG A 226 20.78 -0.59 9.21
CA ARG A 226 19.32 -0.85 9.09
C ARG A 226 18.67 -1.08 10.45
N ALA A 227 19.30 -1.84 11.33
CA ALA A 227 18.79 -2.09 12.68
C ALA A 227 18.67 -0.79 13.48
N VAL A 228 19.70 0.06 13.47
CA VAL A 228 19.70 1.39 14.12
C VAL A 228 18.58 2.27 13.58
N LYS A 229 18.43 2.35 12.25
CA LYS A 229 17.40 3.19 11.65
C LYS A 229 15.99 2.69 11.96
N GLU A 230 15.78 1.39 11.94
CA GLU A 230 14.49 0.80 12.27
C GLU A 230 14.17 0.93 13.76
N TYR A 231 15.17 0.82 14.63
CA TYR A 231 15.03 1.03 16.07
C TYR A 231 14.62 2.47 16.40
N GLU A 232 15.19 3.46 15.70
CA GLU A 232 14.79 4.88 15.83
C GLU A 232 13.34 5.11 15.42
N ARG A 233 12.91 4.54 14.28
CA ARG A 233 11.59 4.76 13.68
C ARG A 233 10.45 4.13 14.49
N ARG A 234 10.71 3.04 15.19
CA ARG A 234 9.69 2.31 15.94
C ARG A 234 9.37 2.99 17.26
N GLY A 235 8.16 3.55 17.34
CA GLY A 235 7.49 3.85 18.61
C GLY A 235 6.93 2.57 19.24
N GLY A 236 7.14 2.35 20.54
CA GLY A 236 6.68 1.16 21.26
C GLY A 236 7.62 0.72 22.39
N ARG A 237 7.25 -0.34 23.13
CA ARG A 237 8.06 -0.86 24.24
C ARG A 237 9.34 -1.52 23.72
N LYS A 238 10.45 -0.79 23.82
CA LYS A 238 11.83 -1.28 23.73
C LYS A 238 12.30 -1.85 25.08
N GLU A 239 11.37 -2.42 25.84
CA GLU A 239 11.58 -2.76 27.25
C GLU A 239 12.68 -3.83 27.37
N GLY A 240 13.73 -3.49 28.09
CA GLY A 240 14.92 -4.33 28.23
C GLY A 240 16.03 -4.08 27.20
N PHE A 241 15.83 -3.25 26.18
CA PHE A 241 16.87 -2.94 25.18
C PHE A 241 17.25 -1.46 25.23
N SER A 242 18.54 -1.16 25.34
CA SER A 242 19.06 0.20 25.31
C SER A 242 19.26 0.74 23.88
N ASP A 243 19.68 2.00 23.77
CA ASP A 243 20.05 2.65 22.50
C ASP A 243 21.48 2.26 22.03
N SER A 244 22.17 1.34 22.71
CA SER A 244 23.52 0.92 22.29
C SER A 244 23.45 0.12 20.98
N PRO A 245 24.46 0.21 20.09
CA PRO A 245 24.48 -0.53 18.83
C PRO A 245 24.29 -2.05 19.00
N GLY A 246 24.87 -2.63 20.06
CA GLY A 246 24.72 -4.05 20.39
C GLY A 246 23.28 -4.42 20.78
N ASP A 247 22.66 -3.66 21.69
CA ASP A 247 21.27 -3.88 22.08
C ASP A 247 20.27 -3.61 20.95
N VAL A 248 20.56 -2.65 20.08
CA VAL A 248 19.77 -2.37 18.88
C VAL A 248 19.78 -3.58 17.94
N LEU A 249 20.95 -4.19 17.73
CA LEU A 249 21.09 -5.39 16.91
C LEU A 249 20.47 -6.62 17.62
N ALA A 250 20.60 -6.70 18.94
CA ALA A 250 19.93 -7.70 19.77
C ALA A 250 18.41 -7.61 19.65
N TYR A 251 17.86 -6.39 19.67
CA TYR A 251 16.42 -6.14 19.49
C TYR A 251 15.95 -6.56 18.10
N LYS A 252 16.75 -6.33 17.06
CA LYS A 252 16.46 -6.84 15.71
C LYS A 252 16.32 -8.36 15.73
N HIS A 253 17.26 -9.07 16.35
CA HIS A 253 17.21 -10.53 16.44
C HIS A 253 16.09 -11.06 17.34
N PHE A 254 15.77 -10.37 18.43
CA PHE A 254 14.61 -10.68 19.26
C PHE A 254 13.32 -10.61 18.45
N ARG A 255 13.17 -9.58 17.59
CA ARG A 255 12.01 -9.45 16.72
C ARG A 255 11.94 -10.54 15.65
N ASP A 256 13.07 -10.84 14.99
CA ASP A 256 13.11 -11.96 14.04
C ASP A 256 12.64 -13.26 14.70
N ALA A 257 13.04 -13.50 15.95
CA ALA A 257 12.64 -14.68 16.70
C ALA A 257 11.11 -14.72 16.95
N MET A 258 10.48 -13.58 17.28
CA MET A 258 9.04 -13.48 17.50
C MET A 258 8.21 -13.72 16.22
N GLU A 259 8.80 -13.50 15.04
CA GLU A 259 8.15 -13.71 13.74
C GLU A 259 8.34 -15.17 13.24
N CYS A 260 9.25 -15.93 13.86
CA CYS A 260 9.54 -17.31 13.49
C CYS A 260 8.46 -18.29 14.02
N ARG A 261 8.10 -19.28 13.20
CA ARG A 261 7.13 -20.33 13.57
C ARG A 261 7.76 -21.62 14.10
N ARG A 262 9.02 -21.90 13.72
CA ARG A 262 9.76 -23.10 14.12
C ARG A 262 10.67 -22.78 15.29
N THR A 263 10.68 -23.64 16.31
CA THR A 263 11.51 -23.48 17.51
C THR A 263 13.01 -23.35 17.18
N ALA A 264 13.51 -24.13 16.22
CA ALA A 264 14.90 -24.05 15.78
C ALA A 264 15.28 -22.66 15.22
N ASP A 265 14.36 -22.00 14.49
CA ASP A 265 14.61 -20.67 13.95
C ASP A 265 14.55 -19.60 15.05
N VAL A 266 13.64 -19.77 16.03
CA VAL A 266 13.57 -18.93 17.24
C VAL A 266 14.88 -19.00 18.01
N GLU A 267 15.39 -20.21 18.27
CA GLU A 267 16.65 -20.42 18.97
C GLU A 267 17.85 -19.81 18.23
N ALA A 268 17.91 -20.00 16.90
CA ALA A 268 18.98 -19.43 16.08
C ALA A 268 18.96 -17.89 16.08
N CYS A 269 17.77 -17.27 16.10
CA CYS A 269 17.63 -15.82 16.24
C CYS A 269 18.02 -15.36 17.65
N ALA A 270 17.55 -16.03 18.70
CA ALA A 270 17.88 -15.69 20.08
C ALA A 270 19.39 -15.77 20.36
N LYS A 271 20.07 -16.83 19.88
CA LYS A 271 21.53 -16.99 19.99
C LYS A 271 22.30 -15.86 19.28
N ARG A 272 21.84 -15.45 18.08
CA ARG A 272 22.43 -14.29 17.37
C ARG A 272 22.24 -12.99 18.16
N GLY A 273 21.08 -12.80 18.76
CA GLY A 273 20.84 -11.66 19.65
C GLY A 273 21.75 -11.66 20.89
N LEU A 274 21.95 -12.82 21.53
CA LEU A 274 22.79 -12.94 22.73
C LEU A 274 24.27 -12.64 22.47
N ALA A 275 24.75 -12.91 21.26
CA ALA A 275 26.13 -12.63 20.85
C ALA A 275 26.44 -11.13 20.77
N VAL A 276 25.41 -10.29 20.56
CA VAL A 276 25.54 -8.85 20.32
C VAL A 276 24.95 -7.97 21.42
N ALA A 277 24.14 -8.53 22.34
CA ALA A 277 23.53 -7.77 23.43
C ALA A 277 24.56 -7.16 24.39
N ASP A 278 24.38 -5.88 24.74
CA ASP A 278 25.25 -5.15 25.65
C ASP A 278 24.69 -5.14 27.08
N THR A 279 23.37 -5.10 27.25
CA THR A 279 22.74 -5.02 28.58
C THR A 279 22.17 -6.35 29.08
N ASP A 280 22.13 -6.51 30.40
CA ASP A 280 21.50 -7.65 31.05
C ASP A 280 19.99 -7.74 30.76
N GLY A 281 19.34 -6.59 30.57
CA GLY A 281 17.94 -6.53 30.15
C GLY A 281 17.71 -7.20 28.79
N ALA A 282 18.59 -6.93 27.82
CA ALA A 282 18.50 -7.48 26.48
C ALA A 282 18.80 -8.98 26.52
N ARG A 283 19.81 -9.38 27.31
CA ARG A 283 20.15 -10.79 27.54
C ARG A 283 18.99 -11.56 28.15
N SER A 284 18.35 -11.06 29.20
CA SER A 284 17.19 -11.71 29.83
C SER A 284 16.03 -11.90 28.84
N LYS A 285 15.69 -10.86 28.06
CA LYS A 285 14.65 -10.96 27.02
C LYS A 285 14.96 -12.05 25.99
N LEU A 286 16.20 -12.16 25.54
CA LEU A 286 16.61 -13.18 24.57
C LEU A 286 16.67 -14.59 25.18
N THR A 287 17.16 -14.73 26.42
CA THR A 287 17.17 -16.02 27.14
C THR A 287 15.76 -16.54 27.40
N SER A 288 14.79 -15.66 27.64
CA SER A 288 13.38 -16.05 27.81
C SER A 288 12.81 -16.77 26.57
N LEU A 289 13.32 -16.47 25.36
CA LEU A 289 12.92 -17.14 24.12
C LEU A 289 13.48 -18.56 23.99
N LEU A 290 14.55 -18.88 24.72
CA LEU A 290 15.14 -20.22 24.77
C LEU A 290 14.44 -21.15 25.77
N GLY A 291 13.47 -20.63 26.54
CA GLY A 291 12.78 -21.40 27.58
C GLY A 291 13.62 -21.70 28.81
N GLU A 292 14.78 -21.04 28.97
CA GLU A 292 15.74 -21.30 30.05
C GLU A 292 15.48 -20.51 31.34
N GLU A 293 14.40 -19.72 31.45
CA GLU A 293 14.01 -19.16 32.76
C GLU A 293 13.29 -20.20 33.62
N GLN A 294 14.01 -20.65 34.65
CA GLN A 294 13.47 -21.31 35.83
C GLN A 294 12.47 -20.37 36.53
N GLY A 295 11.20 -20.78 36.61
CA GLY A 295 10.30 -20.36 37.70
C GLY A 295 9.48 -19.07 37.53
N GLY A 296 9.31 -18.52 36.32
CA GLY A 296 8.25 -17.54 36.07
C GLY A 296 6.87 -18.21 35.99
N PRO A 297 5.77 -17.60 36.48
CA PRO A 297 4.43 -18.17 36.30
C PRO A 297 4.20 -18.33 34.80
N ALA A 298 3.96 -19.57 34.37
CA ALA A 298 3.68 -19.92 32.99
C ALA A 298 2.67 -18.91 32.44
N MET A 299 3.04 -18.21 31.37
CA MET A 299 2.18 -17.22 30.74
C MET A 299 0.90 -17.93 30.32
N VAL A 300 -0.16 -17.79 31.13
CA VAL A 300 -1.49 -18.32 30.83
C VAL A 300 -1.97 -17.52 29.64
N LEU A 301 -1.78 -18.07 28.44
CA LEU A 301 -2.31 -17.49 27.23
C LEU A 301 -3.83 -17.37 27.42
N PRO A 302 -4.42 -16.18 27.24
CA PRO A 302 -5.86 -16.00 27.39
C PRO A 302 -6.58 -16.98 26.47
N THR A 303 -7.45 -17.82 27.05
CA THR A 303 -8.16 -18.89 26.34
C THR A 303 -9.16 -18.34 25.31
N ALA A 304 -9.55 -17.07 25.46
CA ALA A 304 -10.42 -16.36 24.53
C ALA A 304 -9.58 -15.62 23.46
N ILE A 305 -9.71 -16.05 22.21
CA ILE A 305 -9.16 -15.35 21.05
C ILE A 305 -10.24 -14.44 20.50
N LEU A 306 -9.97 -13.13 20.45
CA LEU A 306 -10.82 -12.17 19.74
C LEU A 306 -10.34 -12.05 18.30
N THR A 307 -11.20 -12.37 17.34
CA THR A 307 -10.89 -12.17 15.92
C THR A 307 -10.89 -10.68 15.59
N MET A 308 -9.71 -10.13 15.35
CA MET A 308 -9.54 -8.75 14.89
C MET A 308 -9.52 -8.75 13.36
N LEU A 309 -10.53 -8.12 12.76
CA LEU A 309 -10.60 -7.89 11.31
C LEU A 309 -10.27 -6.43 11.02
N ARG A 310 -9.49 -6.19 9.95
CA ARG A 310 -9.22 -4.85 9.44
C ARG A 310 -9.95 -4.69 8.12
N MET A 311 -11.02 -3.91 8.12
CA MET A 311 -11.75 -3.60 6.89
C MET A 311 -10.91 -2.70 5.98
N SER A 312 -10.89 -3.05 4.70
CA SER A 312 -10.43 -2.21 3.61
C SER A 312 -11.45 -1.11 3.31
N ARG A 313 -11.01 -0.06 2.61
CA ARG A 313 -11.91 1.03 2.20
C ARG A 313 -13.00 0.53 1.24
N ASP A 314 -12.68 -0.47 0.42
CA ASP A 314 -13.58 -1.01 -0.60
C ASP A 314 -14.70 -1.86 0.03
N GLU A 315 -14.42 -2.55 1.14
CA GLU A 315 -15.42 -3.29 1.92
C GLU A 315 -16.46 -2.38 2.61
N LEU A 316 -16.13 -1.09 2.81
CA LEU A 316 -17.05 -0.09 3.36
C LEU A 316 -17.84 0.64 2.26
N GLY A 317 -17.56 0.37 0.99
CA GLY A 317 -18.10 1.07 -0.16
C GLY A 317 -19.54 0.67 -0.50
N VAL A 318 -20.49 0.82 0.43
CA VAL A 318 -21.92 0.63 0.16
C VAL A 318 -22.70 1.92 0.40
N ARG A 319 -23.75 2.14 -0.38
CA ARG A 319 -24.70 3.25 -0.22
C ARG A 319 -26.10 2.68 0.07
N PRO A 320 -26.67 2.96 1.26
CA PRO A 320 -28.04 2.55 1.59
C PRO A 320 -29.05 3.41 0.83
N LEU A 321 -30.09 2.78 0.30
CA LEU A 321 -31.18 3.41 -0.45
C LEU A 321 -32.53 2.94 0.11
N ALA A 322 -33.47 3.87 0.26
CA ALA A 322 -34.86 3.54 0.55
C ALA A 322 -35.53 2.94 -0.69
N VAL A 323 -36.33 1.89 -0.48
CA VAL A 323 -37.12 1.23 -1.52
C VAL A 323 -38.56 1.78 -1.43
N ALA A 324 -38.96 2.58 -2.41
CA ALA A 324 -40.25 3.26 -2.42
C ALA A 324 -41.44 2.38 -2.86
N GLY A 325 -41.18 1.14 -3.28
CA GLY A 325 -42.19 0.17 -3.70
C GLY A 325 -41.85 -0.53 -5.02
N GLU A 326 -42.87 -1.12 -5.66
CA GLU A 326 -42.76 -1.82 -6.95
C GLU A 326 -43.04 -0.85 -8.12
N LEU A 327 -42.20 -0.83 -9.15
CA LEU A 327 -42.39 -0.03 -10.36
C LEU A 327 -43.74 -0.39 -11.03
N GLN A 328 -44.47 0.59 -11.57
CA GLN A 328 -45.84 0.46 -12.10
C GLN A 328 -46.94 0.23 -11.05
N VAL A 329 -46.57 0.15 -9.77
CA VAL A 329 -47.50 0.04 -8.63
C VAL A 329 -47.36 1.20 -7.66
N ALA A 330 -46.11 1.57 -7.33
CA ALA A 330 -45.80 2.67 -6.43
C ALA A 330 -46.31 4.00 -6.99
N THR A 331 -46.79 4.87 -6.11
CA THR A 331 -47.26 6.21 -6.48
C THR A 331 -46.13 7.23 -6.50
N GLY A 332 -46.30 8.34 -7.22
CA GLY A 332 -45.31 9.43 -7.23
C GLY A 332 -45.05 9.99 -5.83
N ASP A 333 -46.09 10.13 -5.01
CA ASP A 333 -45.96 10.61 -3.64
C ASP A 333 -45.21 9.63 -2.73
N GLN A 334 -45.34 8.31 -2.93
CA GLN A 334 -44.53 7.31 -2.20
C GLN A 334 -43.04 7.44 -2.53
N VAL A 335 -42.72 7.72 -3.80
CA VAL A 335 -41.33 7.93 -4.24
C VAL A 335 -40.75 9.21 -3.64
N LEU A 336 -41.51 10.31 -3.66
CA LEU A 336 -41.05 11.61 -3.14
C LEU A 336 -41.01 11.67 -1.62
N ALA A 337 -41.80 10.86 -0.93
CA ALA A 337 -41.74 10.69 0.52
C ALA A 337 -40.54 9.82 0.97
N ALA A 338 -39.81 9.18 0.04
CA ALA A 338 -38.69 8.34 0.39
C ALA A 338 -37.58 9.18 1.05
N PRO A 339 -37.10 8.80 2.25
CA PRO A 339 -36.14 9.59 3.00
C PRO A 339 -34.77 9.59 2.36
N LYS A 340 -34.11 10.76 2.38
CA LYS A 340 -32.70 10.89 2.02
C LYS A 340 -31.83 10.37 3.15
N VAL A 341 -30.90 9.48 2.81
CA VAL A 341 -29.91 8.95 3.75
C VAL A 341 -28.50 9.11 3.22
N SER A 342 -27.59 9.49 4.12
CA SER A 342 -26.15 9.55 3.90
C SER A 342 -25.42 8.68 4.93
N SER A 343 -24.38 7.99 4.49
CA SER A 343 -23.48 7.25 5.37
C SER A 343 -22.56 8.24 6.13
N GLU A 344 -22.42 8.05 7.44
CA GLU A 344 -21.65 8.87 8.37
C GLU A 344 -20.51 8.07 9.02
N GLY A 345 -19.43 8.77 9.39
CA GLY A 345 -18.32 8.20 10.14
C GLY A 345 -17.42 7.22 9.36
N VAL A 346 -16.47 6.60 10.06
CA VAL A 346 -15.45 5.73 9.43
C VAL A 346 -15.96 4.35 9.01
N PHE A 347 -17.16 3.97 9.45
CA PHE A 347 -17.79 2.68 9.15
C PHE A 347 -19.02 2.81 8.25
N GLY A 348 -19.34 4.01 7.77
CA GLY A 348 -20.45 4.24 6.86
C GLY A 348 -21.83 4.00 7.51
N ASN A 349 -21.95 4.24 8.81
CA ASN A 349 -23.20 4.08 9.55
C ASN A 349 -24.27 5.03 9.00
N PHE A 350 -25.52 4.61 8.97
CA PHE A 350 -26.62 5.49 8.61
C PHE A 350 -27.75 5.39 9.62
N LYS A 351 -28.56 6.45 9.71
CA LYS A 351 -29.72 6.51 10.60
C LYS A 351 -30.99 6.54 9.76
N ILE A 352 -31.95 5.71 10.17
CA ILE A 352 -33.29 5.71 9.59
C ILE A 352 -34.11 6.78 10.32
N PRO A 353 -34.77 7.71 9.61
CA PRO A 353 -35.63 8.70 10.25
C PRO A 353 -36.74 8.03 11.07
N PRO A 354 -37.05 8.53 12.28
CA PRO A 354 -38.02 7.90 13.19
C PRO A 354 -39.48 8.03 12.73
N GLU A 355 -39.79 8.82 11.71
CA GLU A 355 -41.17 9.07 11.28
C GLU A 355 -41.69 7.98 10.34
N GLY A 356 -42.52 7.10 10.90
CA GLY A 356 -43.82 6.67 10.34
C GLY A 356 -43.87 5.78 9.10
N VAL A 357 -42.77 5.45 8.42
CA VAL A 357 -42.82 4.64 7.21
C VAL A 357 -42.02 3.34 7.39
N ASP A 358 -42.73 2.21 7.44
CA ASP A 358 -42.12 0.88 7.27
C ASP A 358 -41.58 0.78 5.84
N LEU A 359 -40.34 1.23 5.66
CA LEU A 359 -39.64 1.22 4.39
C LEU A 359 -38.65 0.06 4.34
N GLU A 360 -38.61 -0.58 3.18
CA GLU A 360 -37.55 -1.52 2.84
C GLU A 360 -36.29 -0.73 2.42
N TRP A 361 -35.12 -1.30 2.70
CA TRP A 361 -33.83 -0.68 2.41
C TRP A 361 -32.94 -1.65 1.65
N VAL A 362 -32.19 -1.13 0.68
CA VAL A 362 -31.17 -1.89 -0.03
C VAL A 362 -29.81 -1.21 0.10
N ALA A 363 -28.78 -1.98 0.44
CA ALA A 363 -27.40 -1.53 0.40
C ALA A 363 -26.77 -1.94 -0.94
N LEU A 364 -26.53 -0.96 -1.81
CA LEU A 364 -25.86 -1.21 -3.09
C LEU A 364 -24.38 -0.82 -3.00
N PRO A 365 -23.49 -1.44 -3.80
CA PRO A 365 -22.12 -0.97 -3.90
C PRO A 365 -22.09 0.51 -4.29
N ASN A 366 -21.11 1.26 -3.78
CA ASN A 366 -20.97 2.69 -4.01
C ASN A 366 -20.39 2.97 -5.39
N TRP A 367 -21.10 2.56 -6.44
CA TRP A 367 -20.78 2.88 -7.83
C TRP A 367 -20.72 4.39 -8.03
N SER A 368 -19.87 4.86 -8.95
CA SER A 368 -19.68 6.29 -9.20
C SER A 368 -21.00 7.04 -9.46
N VAL A 369 -21.91 6.42 -10.21
CA VAL A 369 -23.25 6.97 -10.49
C VAL A 369 -24.09 7.12 -9.22
N LEU A 370 -23.98 6.20 -8.27
CA LEU A 370 -24.63 6.31 -6.97
C LEU A 370 -23.94 7.34 -6.10
N THR A 371 -22.60 7.43 -6.09
CA THR A 371 -21.86 8.41 -5.28
C THR A 371 -22.25 9.85 -5.64
N LEU A 372 -22.45 10.12 -6.93
CA LEU A 372 -22.80 11.46 -7.43
C LEU A 372 -24.28 11.81 -7.25
N ALA A 373 -25.14 10.82 -6.99
CA ALA A 373 -26.57 11.05 -6.80
C ALA A 373 -26.85 11.85 -5.53
N ALA A 374 -27.70 12.87 -5.64
CA ALA A 374 -28.04 13.76 -4.53
C ALA A 374 -29.13 13.17 -3.64
N HIS A 375 -30.15 12.54 -4.23
CA HIS A 375 -31.23 11.84 -3.53
C HIS A 375 -31.66 10.58 -4.29
N PRO A 376 -30.83 9.52 -4.29
CA PRO A 376 -31.17 8.26 -4.94
C PRO A 376 -32.25 7.50 -4.15
N VAL A 377 -33.22 6.95 -4.88
CA VAL A 377 -34.33 6.11 -4.39
C VAL A 377 -34.45 4.87 -5.26
N ALA A 378 -34.74 3.73 -4.64
CA ALA A 378 -34.88 2.45 -5.33
C ALA A 378 -36.36 2.06 -5.52
N LEU A 379 -36.66 1.38 -6.63
CA LEU A 379 -37.92 0.68 -6.86
C LEU A 379 -37.64 -0.76 -7.26
N THR A 380 -38.43 -1.69 -6.74
CA THR A 380 -38.36 -3.10 -7.16
C THR A 380 -39.07 -3.27 -8.49
N ILE A 381 -38.58 -4.21 -9.30
CA ILE A 381 -39.21 -4.63 -10.54
C ILE A 381 -39.47 -6.13 -10.39
N ARG A 382 -40.72 -6.55 -10.46
CA ARG A 382 -41.07 -7.98 -10.37
C ARG A 382 -40.50 -8.79 -11.53
N ASN A 383 -40.56 -8.23 -12.73
CA ASN A 383 -40.04 -8.88 -13.92
C ASN A 383 -39.57 -7.85 -14.96
N CYS A 384 -38.27 -7.79 -15.22
CA CYS A 384 -37.66 -6.76 -16.06
C CYS A 384 -38.16 -6.79 -17.51
N ILE A 385 -38.55 -7.96 -18.03
CA ILE A 385 -39.04 -8.10 -19.41
C ILE A 385 -40.44 -7.48 -19.61
N ASP A 386 -41.21 -7.31 -18.52
CA ASP A 386 -42.57 -6.76 -18.58
C ASP A 386 -42.55 -5.23 -18.67
N VAL A 387 -41.38 -4.60 -18.49
CA VAL A 387 -41.19 -3.15 -18.64
C VAL A 387 -40.68 -2.86 -20.06
N PRO A 388 -41.51 -2.26 -20.94
CA PRO A 388 -41.17 -2.09 -22.37
C PRO A 388 -39.88 -1.31 -22.59
N GLN A 389 -39.59 -0.32 -21.75
CA GLN A 389 -38.42 0.54 -21.85
C GLN A 389 -37.13 -0.20 -21.48
N ILE A 390 -37.17 -1.11 -20.49
CA ILE A 390 -36.03 -1.97 -20.17
C ILE A 390 -35.78 -2.96 -21.31
N ARG A 391 -36.85 -3.50 -21.88
CA ARG A 391 -36.79 -4.38 -23.05
C ARG A 391 -36.24 -3.68 -24.30
N ALA A 392 -36.53 -2.39 -24.48
CA ALA A 392 -36.02 -1.60 -25.59
C ALA A 392 -34.56 -1.15 -25.37
N ALA A 393 -34.17 -0.89 -24.12
CA ALA A 393 -32.82 -0.46 -23.75
C ALA A 393 -31.79 -1.59 -23.78
N THR A 394 -32.21 -2.86 -23.74
CA THR A 394 -31.29 -3.99 -23.82
C THR A 394 -30.78 -4.21 -25.23
N SER A 395 -29.47 -4.48 -25.37
CA SER A 395 -28.84 -4.89 -26.63
C SER A 395 -29.16 -6.33 -27.03
N ALA A 396 -30.14 -6.98 -26.41
CA ALA A 396 -30.54 -8.36 -26.69
C ALA A 396 -31.11 -8.46 -28.13
N LYS A 397 -30.44 -9.25 -28.97
CA LYS A 397 -30.80 -9.48 -30.38
C LYS A 397 -31.47 -10.83 -30.61
N THR A 398 -31.38 -11.73 -29.63
CA THR A 398 -31.91 -13.10 -29.69
C THR A 398 -32.98 -13.37 -28.64
N GLU A 399 -33.86 -14.35 -28.91
CA GLU A 399 -34.91 -14.76 -27.97
C GLU A 399 -34.33 -15.36 -26.68
N GLU A 400 -33.16 -16.00 -26.74
CA GLU A 400 -32.45 -16.51 -25.57
C GLU A 400 -31.88 -15.40 -24.69
N GLU A 401 -31.32 -14.34 -25.27
CA GLU A 401 -30.87 -13.15 -24.53
C GLU A 401 -32.04 -12.44 -23.86
N LEU A 402 -33.20 -12.39 -24.54
CA LEU A 402 -34.43 -11.84 -23.96
C LEU A 402 -34.92 -12.70 -22.78
N LYS A 403 -34.85 -14.04 -22.89
CA LYS A 403 -35.17 -14.96 -21.79
C LYS A 403 -34.27 -14.75 -20.58
N ARG A 404 -32.99 -14.38 -20.77
CA ARG A 404 -32.08 -14.03 -19.66
C ARG A 404 -32.53 -12.78 -18.92
N MET A 405 -33.28 -11.88 -19.53
CA MET A 405 -33.84 -10.68 -18.88
C MET A 405 -35.07 -10.96 -18.03
N LYS A 406 -35.59 -12.19 -18.03
CA LYS A 406 -36.69 -12.60 -17.17
C LYS A 406 -36.25 -12.59 -15.70
N GLY A 407 -37.09 -12.04 -14.84
CA GLY A 407 -36.88 -12.03 -13.40
C GLY A 407 -36.76 -10.63 -12.80
N GLN A 408 -36.57 -10.61 -11.49
CA GLN A 408 -36.63 -9.39 -10.69
C GLN A 408 -35.48 -8.43 -11.03
N GLY A 409 -35.66 -7.17 -10.66
CA GLY A 409 -34.63 -6.14 -10.73
C GLY A 409 -34.86 -5.03 -9.71
N ILE A 410 -33.88 -4.15 -9.60
CA ILE A 410 -33.99 -2.89 -8.87
C ILE A 410 -33.67 -1.76 -9.84
N LEU A 411 -34.57 -0.78 -9.92
CA LEU A 411 -34.36 0.48 -10.61
C LEU A 411 -33.97 1.54 -9.59
N VAL A 412 -32.95 2.34 -9.91
CA VAL A 412 -32.57 3.48 -9.06
C VAL A 412 -32.74 4.77 -9.84
N ALA A 413 -33.43 5.73 -9.23
CA ALA A 413 -33.61 7.08 -9.74
C ALA A 413 -33.10 8.12 -8.74
N ASP A 414 -32.53 9.22 -9.23
CA ASP A 414 -32.22 10.40 -8.42
C ASP A 414 -33.37 11.40 -8.51
N ILE A 415 -34.05 11.62 -7.39
CA ILE A 415 -35.26 12.45 -7.29
C ILE A 415 -34.97 13.88 -6.81
N ALA A 416 -33.70 14.25 -6.67
CA ALA A 416 -33.32 15.57 -6.16
C ALA A 416 -33.58 16.74 -7.12
N ALA A 417 -33.89 16.47 -8.39
CA ALA A 417 -33.96 17.50 -9.41
C ALA A 417 -35.40 17.95 -9.67
N GLU A 418 -35.72 19.15 -9.20
CA GLU A 418 -37.06 19.75 -9.35
C GLU A 418 -37.27 20.39 -10.74
N ASP A 419 -36.20 20.83 -11.41
CA ASP A 419 -36.23 21.47 -12.75
C ASP A 419 -35.31 20.74 -13.75
N ILE A 420 -35.67 19.51 -14.11
CA ILE A 420 -34.88 18.71 -15.05
C ILE A 420 -35.13 19.20 -16.48
N ALA A 421 -34.11 19.80 -17.11
CA ALA A 421 -34.07 19.93 -18.56
C ALA A 421 -34.01 18.51 -19.17
N LEU A 422 -35.14 18.04 -19.71
CA LEU A 422 -35.27 16.68 -20.21
C LEU A 422 -34.35 16.46 -21.42
N GLN A 423 -33.52 15.42 -21.33
CA GLN A 423 -32.60 15.01 -22.38
C GLN A 423 -33.15 13.77 -23.08
N HIS A 424 -33.24 13.81 -24.40
CA HIS A 424 -33.86 12.73 -25.19
C HIS A 424 -33.14 11.37 -25.04
N ASP A 425 -31.84 11.38 -24.73
CA ASP A 425 -30.98 10.20 -24.59
C ASP A 425 -31.01 9.58 -23.18
N LYS A 426 -31.85 10.11 -22.28
CA LYS A 426 -31.96 9.64 -20.89
C LYS A 426 -33.33 9.08 -20.56
N TYR A 427 -33.34 8.25 -19.52
CA TYR A 427 -34.57 7.71 -18.96
C TYR A 427 -34.94 8.46 -17.67
N TYR A 428 -36.24 8.62 -17.48
CA TYR A 428 -36.84 9.32 -16.35
C TYR A 428 -37.90 8.45 -15.70
N LEU A 429 -37.98 8.58 -14.39
CA LEU A 429 -39.08 8.05 -13.61
C LEU A 429 -40.18 9.11 -13.62
N VAL A 430 -41.37 8.72 -14.07
CA VAL A 430 -42.51 9.64 -14.24
C VAL A 430 -43.74 9.09 -13.53
N GLU A 431 -44.69 9.96 -13.23
CA GLU A 431 -46.01 9.61 -12.73
C GLU A 431 -47.02 9.65 -13.89
N ASP A 432 -47.71 8.53 -14.13
CA ASP A 432 -48.74 8.46 -15.16
C ASP A 432 -50.06 9.13 -14.71
N ALA A 433 -51.04 9.22 -15.62
CA ALA A 433 -52.34 9.80 -15.31
C ALA A 433 -53.14 9.04 -14.22
N SER A 434 -52.74 7.81 -13.88
CA SER A 434 -53.31 7.02 -12.79
C SER A 434 -52.55 7.18 -11.46
N GLY A 435 -51.56 8.07 -11.41
CA GLY A 435 -50.73 8.34 -10.24
C GLY A 435 -49.62 7.31 -10.01
N ARG A 436 -49.39 6.39 -10.97
CA ARG A 436 -48.45 5.28 -10.82
C ARG A 436 -47.14 5.56 -11.52
N THR A 437 -46.07 5.02 -10.97
CA THR A 437 -44.70 5.19 -11.49
C THR A 437 -44.49 4.45 -12.80
N GLN A 438 -43.91 5.11 -13.79
CA GLN A 438 -43.49 4.51 -15.06
C GLN A 438 -42.09 4.95 -15.47
N LEU A 439 -41.47 4.15 -16.33
CA LEU A 439 -40.18 4.47 -16.95
C LEU A 439 -40.44 5.07 -18.33
N MET A 440 -39.87 6.24 -18.64
CA MET A 440 -40.02 6.87 -19.96
C MET A 440 -38.70 7.45 -20.46
N THR A 441 -38.58 7.62 -21.78
CA THR A 441 -37.48 8.38 -22.39
C THR A 441 -37.71 9.88 -22.18
N GLY A 442 -36.67 10.71 -22.24
CA GLY A 442 -36.82 12.16 -22.09
C GLY A 442 -37.75 12.80 -23.13
N GLY A 443 -37.82 12.24 -24.35
CA GLY A 443 -38.74 12.72 -25.38
C GLY A 443 -40.21 12.48 -25.01
N ASP A 444 -40.53 11.30 -24.47
CA ASP A 444 -41.89 10.94 -24.07
C ASP A 444 -42.27 11.59 -22.72
N ALA A 445 -41.31 11.70 -21.80
CA ALA A 445 -41.50 12.29 -20.47
C ALA A 445 -41.95 13.76 -20.55
N ALA A 446 -41.58 14.48 -21.63
CA ALA A 446 -42.02 15.86 -21.86
C ALA A 446 -43.53 16.00 -22.05
N ALA A 447 -44.23 14.91 -22.41
CA ALA A 447 -45.67 14.88 -22.61
C ALA A 447 -46.45 14.41 -21.37
N VAL A 448 -45.79 14.17 -20.24
CA VAL A 448 -46.38 13.58 -19.02
C VAL A 448 -46.60 14.64 -17.95
N ALA A 449 -47.57 14.39 -17.06
CA ALA A 449 -48.00 15.31 -16.01
C ALA A 449 -46.94 15.59 -14.94
N ARG A 450 -46.10 14.62 -14.57
CA ARG A 450 -45.08 14.81 -13.52
C ARG A 450 -43.85 13.92 -13.74
N VAL A 451 -42.67 14.55 -13.77
CA VAL A 451 -41.38 13.87 -13.77
C VAL A 451 -40.89 13.80 -12.32
N LEU A 452 -40.53 12.61 -11.85
CA LEU A 452 -40.12 12.36 -10.46
C LEU A 452 -38.61 12.37 -10.27
N GLY A 453 -37.84 12.00 -11.31
CA GLY A 453 -36.39 11.96 -11.22
C GLY A 453 -35.73 11.33 -12.43
N ILE A 454 -34.40 11.44 -12.49
CA ILE A 454 -33.57 10.83 -13.54
C ILE A 454 -33.24 9.39 -13.16
N VAL A 455 -33.41 8.45 -14.08
CA VAL A 455 -33.02 7.05 -13.85
C VAL A 455 -31.53 6.91 -14.04
N LEU A 456 -30.87 6.36 -13.01
CA LEU A 456 -29.43 6.15 -12.99
C LEU A 456 -29.05 4.82 -13.63
N PHE A 457 -29.71 3.73 -13.22
CA PHE A 457 -29.49 2.39 -13.73
C PHE A 457 -30.61 1.43 -13.29
N VAL A 458 -30.61 0.25 -13.91
CA VAL A 458 -31.35 -0.92 -13.46
C VAL A 458 -30.35 -2.05 -13.22
N CYS A 459 -30.38 -2.68 -12.06
CA CYS A 459 -29.57 -3.85 -11.75
C CYS A 459 -30.43 -5.10 -11.55
N ARG A 460 -29.95 -6.24 -12.06
CA ARG A 460 -30.57 -7.55 -11.84
C ARG A 460 -29.88 -8.24 -10.65
N PRO A 461 -30.55 -9.20 -10.00
CA PRO A 461 -29.94 -10.05 -8.99
C PRO A 461 -28.65 -10.72 -9.51
N PRO A 462 -27.70 -11.05 -8.62
CA PRO A 462 -26.52 -11.83 -8.99
C PRO A 462 -26.94 -13.13 -9.69
N SER A 463 -26.25 -13.50 -10.78
CA SER A 463 -26.51 -14.78 -11.43
C SER A 463 -26.14 -15.91 -10.50
N ARG A 464 -27.01 -16.91 -10.37
CA ARG A 464 -26.76 -18.12 -9.57
C ARG A 464 -25.58 -18.95 -10.10
N ASP A 465 -25.25 -18.79 -11.38
CA ASP A 465 -24.17 -19.51 -12.05
C ASP A 465 -22.82 -18.79 -11.94
N THR A 466 -22.80 -17.56 -11.41
CA THR A 466 -21.55 -16.92 -11.00
C THR A 466 -21.18 -17.52 -9.65
N PRO A 467 -20.05 -18.23 -9.51
CA PRO A 467 -19.61 -18.66 -8.19
C PRO A 467 -19.51 -17.40 -7.33
N ALA A 468 -20.18 -17.40 -6.18
CA ALA A 468 -19.91 -16.40 -5.16
C ALA A 468 -18.39 -16.44 -4.93
N ALA A 469 -17.70 -15.31 -5.11
CA ALA A 469 -16.31 -15.21 -4.71
C ALA A 469 -16.26 -15.72 -3.27
N THR A 470 -15.70 -16.92 -3.09
CA THR A 470 -15.70 -17.53 -1.77
C THR A 470 -14.82 -16.63 -0.94
N THR A 471 -15.22 -16.33 0.30
CA THR A 471 -14.41 -15.55 1.24
C THR A 471 -13.00 -16.15 1.39
N SER A 472 -12.82 -17.41 1.01
CA SER A 472 -11.53 -18.10 0.91
C SER A 472 -10.60 -17.59 -0.21
N GLU A 473 -11.11 -17.05 -1.32
CA GLU A 473 -10.29 -16.43 -2.38
C GLU A 473 -9.82 -15.01 -2.02
N LEU A 474 -10.53 -14.34 -1.11
CA LEU A 474 -10.11 -13.06 -0.51
C LEU A 474 -9.11 -13.24 0.65
N MET A 475 -8.94 -14.48 1.15
CA MET A 475 -8.11 -14.81 2.32
C MET A 475 -6.87 -15.64 1.98
N SER A 476 -6.59 -15.89 0.70
CA SER A 476 -5.28 -16.42 0.28
C SER A 476 -4.31 -15.27 0.00
N VAL A 477 -3.63 -14.83 1.06
CA VAL A 477 -2.32 -14.15 0.98
C VAL A 477 -1.25 -15.14 1.43
#